data_AF-W4RS39-F1
#
_entry.id   AF-W4RS39-F1
#
_cell.length_a   1.000
_cell.length_b   1.000
_cell.length_c   1.000
_cell.angle_alpha   90.00
_cell.angle_beta   90.00
_cell.angle_gamma   90.00
#
_symmetry.space_group_name_H-M   'P 1'
#
loop_
_entity.id
_entity.type
_entity.pdbx_description
1 polymer ?
#
loop_
_entity_poly.entity_id
_entity_poly.type
_entity_poly.pdbx_seq_one_letter_code
_entity_poly.pdbx_strand_id
1 'polypeptide(L)'
;MTLGHNRYSTNTLSSFFRVQPFSVLGHNGEINTIARLRDEARMVNVPLVKDGSDSQDLSRTLETFICRDGYSLFEAMDMMFPPIINEIKAYPEHLQDLYTYIREAWGHFAQGPAGIISRFADEAVFSVDALGLRPLWMVDTESSYLFSSEPGIISSTEYTGDPKPLAPGEKVGLKWNGDTIEVFEMEQFQGEVYKRFSDRLAFQEARHRLGGPLLGKTVTMTYPEKIHNGQYKAFGWERDHVQLVEQMAEKGAEPIRSLGHDAPLAAMNPERRNIADFIKESVAVVTNPAIDRDREAEHFSTRTVLGKRPSLFSKSETGKVVELITPLLVEGKAGCEVSLQTGQPSMDQVIQCYQDDKLAAYLETVFHNDETVKEALERLAAEAIAAVKDGKTLLVLDDAMAHQENALWLDPHLVVSAIDQALVKEACAATAHSCCVLLH
;
A
#
# COMPACT_ATOMS: atom_id res chain seq x y z
N MET A 1 -26.89 -7.78 -20.76
CA MET A 1 -26.41 -7.46 -19.40
C MET A 1 -26.74 -6.01 -19.08
N THR A 2 -27.35 -5.76 -17.93
CA THR A 2 -27.80 -4.43 -17.48
C THR A 2 -27.18 -4.15 -16.12
N LEU A 3 -26.61 -2.96 -15.93
CA LEU A 3 -26.08 -2.51 -14.65
C LEU A 3 -26.92 -1.33 -14.16
N GLY A 4 -27.38 -1.40 -12.92
CA GLY A 4 -28.05 -0.32 -12.24
C GLY A 4 -27.27 0.05 -10.98
N HIS A 5 -27.20 1.34 -10.66
CA HIS A 5 -26.61 1.80 -9.41
C HIS A 5 -27.41 2.98 -8.87
N ASN A 6 -27.72 2.96 -7.57
CA ASN A 6 -28.31 4.09 -6.87
C ASN A 6 -27.37 4.56 -5.76
N ARG A 7 -27.00 5.85 -5.79
CA ARG A 7 -25.98 6.42 -4.90
C ARG A 7 -26.62 7.23 -3.79
N TYR A 8 -26.23 6.95 -2.55
CA TYR A 8 -26.44 7.87 -1.43
C TYR A 8 -25.26 8.84 -1.35
N SER A 9 -25.52 10.15 -1.24
CA SER A 9 -24.48 11.17 -1.11
C SER A 9 -24.67 11.95 0.19
N THR A 10 -23.55 12.25 0.85
CA THR A 10 -23.50 13.15 2.01
C THR A 10 -23.67 14.62 1.62
N ASN A 11 -23.65 14.94 0.32
CA ASN A 11 -23.87 16.29 -0.21
C ASN A 11 -25.34 16.50 -0.58
N THR A 12 -25.86 17.69 -0.26
CA THR A 12 -27.21 18.11 -0.66
C THR A 12 -27.28 18.60 -2.12
N LEU A 13 -26.14 18.99 -2.70
CA LEU A 13 -26.05 19.41 -4.10
C LEU A 13 -25.77 18.20 -5.01
N SER A 14 -26.65 18.00 -5.98
CA SER A 14 -26.50 16.95 -6.99
C SER A 14 -25.41 17.31 -8.01
N SER A 15 -24.58 16.33 -8.37
CA SER A 15 -23.59 16.45 -9.43
C SER A 15 -23.73 15.27 -10.39
N PHE A 16 -24.23 15.53 -11.61
CA PHE A 16 -24.44 14.50 -12.64
C PHE A 16 -23.15 13.74 -12.98
N PHE A 17 -22.00 14.40 -12.95
CA PHE A 17 -20.70 13.76 -13.22
C PHE A 17 -20.28 12.69 -12.20
N ARG A 18 -20.96 12.61 -11.03
CA ARG A 18 -20.67 11.63 -9.97
C ARG A 18 -21.72 10.53 -9.90
N VAL A 19 -22.66 10.49 -10.84
CA VAL A 19 -23.67 9.43 -10.95
C VAL A 19 -23.01 8.20 -11.57
N GLN A 20 -23.31 7.05 -10.98
CA GLN A 20 -22.84 5.74 -11.41
C GLN A 20 -23.95 5.01 -12.18
N PRO A 21 -23.65 3.99 -13.00
CA PRO A 21 -22.33 3.40 -13.25
C PRO A 21 -21.36 4.31 -14.03
N PHE A 22 -20.06 4.16 -13.78
CA PHE A 22 -19.01 4.73 -14.64
C PHE A 22 -18.72 3.79 -15.83
N SER A 23 -17.70 4.12 -16.64
CA SER A 23 -17.39 3.39 -17.89
C SER A 23 -17.36 1.87 -17.73
N VAL A 24 -16.71 1.41 -16.65
CA VAL A 24 -16.50 -0.02 -16.38
C VAL A 24 -17.06 -0.46 -15.02
N LEU A 25 -17.42 0.48 -14.13
CA LEU A 25 -17.59 0.20 -12.71
C LEU A 25 -18.89 0.76 -12.11
N GLY A 26 -19.61 -0.08 -11.38
CA GLY A 26 -20.51 0.28 -10.29
C GLY A 26 -19.89 -0.12 -8.95
N HIS A 27 -19.86 0.82 -8.01
CA HIS A 27 -19.23 0.68 -6.70
C HIS A 27 -20.17 1.19 -5.61
N ASN A 28 -20.62 0.27 -4.77
CA ASN A 28 -21.29 0.52 -3.51
C ASN A 28 -20.25 0.49 -2.39
N GLY A 29 -19.92 1.64 -1.80
CA GLY A 29 -18.87 1.70 -0.78
C GLY A 29 -18.11 3.01 -0.77
N GLU A 30 -16.95 3.00 -0.10
CA GLU A 30 -16.01 4.12 -0.06
C GLU A 30 -14.57 3.59 0.05
N ILE A 31 -13.68 4.11 -0.80
CA ILE A 31 -12.26 3.72 -0.77
C ILE A 31 -11.51 4.59 0.24
N ASN A 32 -11.18 4.00 1.40
CA ASN A 32 -10.43 4.66 2.48
C ASN A 32 -8.99 5.02 2.08
N THR A 33 -8.40 4.27 1.16
CA THR A 33 -7.02 4.49 0.69
C THR A 33 -6.94 5.35 -0.57
N ILE A 34 -7.88 6.29 -0.76
CA ILE A 34 -7.97 7.11 -1.98
C ILE A 34 -6.68 7.88 -2.30
N ALA A 35 -5.97 8.39 -1.28
CA ALA A 35 -4.70 9.09 -1.49
C ALA A 35 -3.66 8.15 -2.14
N ARG A 36 -3.49 6.95 -1.57
CA ARG A 36 -2.63 5.91 -2.12
C ARG A 36 -3.05 5.48 -3.52
N LEU A 37 -4.34 5.24 -3.76
CA LEU A 37 -4.87 4.91 -5.09
C LEU A 37 -4.45 5.97 -6.12
N ARG A 38 -4.57 7.25 -5.76
CA ARG A 38 -4.23 8.36 -6.67
C ARG A 38 -2.73 8.46 -6.91
N ASP A 39 -1.92 8.28 -5.88
CA ASP A 39 -0.47 8.37 -6.00
C ASP A 39 0.06 7.20 -6.85
N GLU A 40 -0.38 5.97 -6.58
CA GLU A 40 -0.01 4.79 -7.36
C GLU A 40 -0.54 4.86 -8.80
N ALA A 41 -1.78 5.32 -9.01
CA ALA A 41 -2.34 5.54 -10.34
C ALA A 41 -1.54 6.59 -11.14
N ARG A 42 -1.12 7.70 -10.51
CA ARG A 42 -0.24 8.70 -11.14
C ARG A 42 1.12 8.11 -11.49
N MET A 43 1.70 7.30 -10.60
CA MET A 43 2.96 6.61 -10.83
C MET A 43 2.88 5.70 -12.08
N VAL A 44 1.76 5.03 -12.33
CA VAL A 44 1.54 4.24 -13.55
C VAL A 44 0.87 5.04 -14.68
N ASN A 45 0.93 6.37 -14.62
CA ASN A 45 0.46 7.31 -15.64
C ASN A 45 -1.03 7.16 -16.01
N VAL A 46 -1.89 6.84 -15.05
CA VAL A 46 -3.34 6.84 -15.23
C VAL A 46 -3.84 8.28 -15.31
N PRO A 47 -4.65 8.64 -16.33
CA PRO A 47 -5.24 9.97 -16.46
C PRO A 47 -6.42 10.13 -15.48
N LEU A 48 -6.12 10.45 -14.23
CA LEU A 48 -7.14 10.68 -13.19
C LEU A 48 -7.96 11.95 -13.45
N VAL A 49 -9.20 11.94 -12.97
CA VAL A 49 -10.11 13.09 -13.09
C VAL A 49 -9.84 14.07 -11.97
N LYS A 50 -9.57 15.33 -12.33
CA LYS A 50 -9.42 16.39 -11.32
C LYS A 50 -10.70 16.48 -10.47
N ASP A 51 -10.54 16.45 -9.15
CA ASP A 51 -11.64 16.47 -8.17
C ASP A 51 -12.65 15.32 -8.31
N GLY A 52 -12.23 14.20 -8.94
CA GLY A 52 -13.02 12.97 -9.07
C GLY A 52 -13.42 12.38 -7.71
N SER A 53 -14.50 11.59 -7.68
CA SER A 53 -14.78 10.71 -6.54
C SER A 53 -13.81 9.52 -6.53
N ASP A 54 -13.68 8.89 -5.37
CA ASP A 54 -13.02 7.59 -5.21
C ASP A 54 -13.40 6.57 -6.29
N SER A 55 -14.69 6.34 -6.50
CA SER A 55 -15.20 5.42 -7.52
C SER A 55 -14.84 5.83 -8.94
N GLN A 56 -14.70 7.14 -9.23
CA GLN A 56 -14.27 7.61 -10.54
C GLN A 56 -12.79 7.30 -10.77
N ASP A 57 -11.95 7.57 -9.78
CA ASP A 57 -10.53 7.30 -9.85
C ASP A 57 -10.28 5.79 -9.99
N LEU A 58 -10.99 4.96 -9.22
CA LEU A 58 -10.95 3.50 -9.35
C LEU A 58 -11.40 3.02 -10.74
N SER A 59 -12.51 3.56 -11.26
CA SER A 59 -12.97 3.23 -12.62
C SER A 59 -11.97 3.64 -13.70
N ARG A 60 -11.26 4.77 -13.53
CA ARG A 60 -10.25 5.24 -14.49
C ARG A 60 -9.00 4.37 -14.47
N THR A 61 -8.57 3.94 -13.29
CA THR A 61 -7.44 3.00 -13.15
C THR A 61 -7.76 1.67 -13.83
N LEU A 62 -8.94 1.08 -13.54
CA LEU A 62 -9.40 -0.14 -14.20
C LEU A 62 -9.49 0.01 -15.73
N GLU A 63 -10.15 1.06 -16.21
CA GLU A 63 -10.28 1.34 -17.65
C GLU A 63 -8.90 1.52 -18.31
N THR A 64 -7.94 2.13 -17.63
CA THR A 64 -6.58 2.28 -18.14
C THR A 64 -5.87 0.94 -18.27
N PHE A 65 -5.91 0.09 -17.24
CA PHE A 65 -5.27 -1.22 -17.30
C PHE A 65 -5.86 -2.08 -18.40
N ILE A 66 -7.17 -1.99 -18.60
CA ILE A 66 -7.86 -2.73 -19.66
C ILE A 66 -7.54 -2.16 -21.05
N CYS A 67 -7.78 -0.87 -21.28
CA CYS A 67 -7.74 -0.29 -22.61
C CYS A 67 -6.33 0.09 -23.08
N ARG A 68 -5.48 0.59 -22.17
CA ARG A 68 -4.10 0.99 -22.49
C ARG A 68 -3.15 -0.18 -22.38
N ASP A 69 -3.24 -0.92 -21.28
CA ASP A 69 -2.27 -1.98 -20.95
C ASP A 69 -2.73 -3.36 -21.44
N GLY A 70 -3.98 -3.50 -21.90
CA GLY A 70 -4.52 -4.71 -22.51
C GLY A 70 -4.87 -5.83 -21.54
N TYR A 71 -5.05 -5.50 -20.25
CA TYR A 71 -5.54 -6.45 -19.27
C TYR A 71 -6.99 -6.82 -19.52
N SER A 72 -7.35 -8.06 -19.20
CA SER A 72 -8.76 -8.44 -19.10
C SER A 72 -9.43 -7.82 -17.88
N LEU A 73 -10.77 -7.87 -17.82
CA LEU A 73 -11.48 -7.36 -16.66
C LEU A 73 -11.15 -8.17 -15.40
N PHE A 74 -10.95 -9.48 -15.56
CA PHE A 74 -10.66 -10.38 -14.45
C PHE A 74 -9.30 -10.05 -13.82
N GLU A 75 -8.26 -9.93 -14.66
CA GLU A 75 -6.90 -9.56 -14.22
C GLU A 75 -6.88 -8.18 -13.57
N ALA A 76 -7.53 -7.19 -14.20
CA ALA A 76 -7.56 -5.82 -13.69
C ALA A 76 -8.28 -5.74 -12.33
N MET A 77 -9.35 -6.51 -12.13
CA MET A 77 -10.04 -6.56 -10.84
C MET A 77 -9.17 -7.16 -9.74
N ASP A 78 -8.42 -8.23 -10.03
CA ASP A 78 -7.51 -8.84 -9.06
C ASP A 78 -6.30 -7.96 -8.74
N MET A 79 -5.85 -7.11 -9.67
CA MET A 79 -4.84 -6.09 -9.36
C MET A 79 -5.39 -5.00 -8.43
N MET A 80 -6.67 -4.62 -8.56
CA MET A 80 -7.28 -3.61 -7.69
C MET A 80 -7.50 -4.13 -6.28
N PHE A 81 -8.07 -5.34 -6.17
CA PHE A 81 -8.47 -5.97 -4.92
C PHE A 81 -7.84 -7.38 -4.80
N PRO A 82 -6.51 -7.49 -4.66
CA PRO A 82 -5.86 -8.78 -4.49
C PRO A 82 -6.25 -9.41 -3.16
N PRO A 83 -6.21 -10.76 -3.05
CA PRO A 83 -6.40 -11.48 -1.80
C PRO A 83 -5.44 -11.03 -0.70
N ILE A 84 -5.85 -11.16 0.56
CA ILE A 84 -4.98 -10.81 1.71
C ILE A 84 -3.89 -11.86 1.92
N ILE A 85 -2.80 -11.46 2.58
CA ILE A 85 -1.63 -12.33 2.81
C ILE A 85 -2.01 -13.64 3.50
N ASN A 86 -2.95 -13.60 4.45
CA ASN A 86 -3.34 -14.79 5.19
C ASN A 86 -4.09 -15.80 4.29
N GLU A 87 -4.94 -15.31 3.39
CA GLU A 87 -5.61 -16.13 2.37
C GLU A 87 -4.61 -16.72 1.38
N ILE A 88 -3.66 -15.90 0.91
CA ILE A 88 -2.63 -16.34 -0.04
C ILE A 88 -1.91 -17.59 0.49
N LYS A 89 -1.57 -17.64 1.79
CA LYS A 89 -0.89 -18.81 2.40
C LYS A 89 -1.71 -20.12 2.28
N ALA A 90 -3.03 -20.04 2.19
CA ALA A 90 -3.90 -21.19 2.07
C ALA A 90 -4.10 -21.65 0.61
N TYR A 91 -3.67 -20.85 -0.37
CA TYR A 91 -3.82 -21.18 -1.78
C TYR A 91 -2.79 -22.21 -2.27
N PRO A 92 -3.06 -22.90 -3.39
CA PRO A 92 -2.07 -23.69 -4.10
C PRO A 92 -0.82 -22.86 -4.48
N GLU A 93 0.35 -23.50 -4.51
CA GLU A 93 1.65 -22.81 -4.70
C GLU A 93 1.71 -21.88 -5.93
N HIS A 94 1.08 -22.26 -7.03
CA HIS A 94 1.08 -21.46 -8.26
C HIS A 94 0.31 -20.14 -8.10
N LEU A 95 -0.78 -20.13 -7.32
CA LEU A 95 -1.50 -18.92 -6.96
C LEU A 95 -0.74 -18.11 -5.90
N GLN A 96 -0.02 -18.78 -4.99
CA GLN A 96 0.86 -18.08 -4.05
C GLN A 96 1.91 -17.26 -4.78
N ASP A 97 2.56 -17.84 -5.79
CA ASP A 97 3.52 -17.13 -6.64
C ASP A 97 2.89 -15.92 -7.33
N LEU A 98 1.72 -16.09 -7.97
CA LEU A 98 1.01 -15.00 -8.65
C LEU A 98 0.70 -13.83 -7.71
N TYR A 99 0.00 -14.09 -6.60
CA TYR A 99 -0.45 -13.02 -5.72
C TYR A 99 0.70 -12.41 -4.92
N THR A 100 1.75 -13.19 -4.63
CA THR A 100 2.99 -12.65 -4.07
C THR A 100 3.65 -11.66 -5.03
N TYR A 101 3.68 -11.97 -6.33
CA TYR A 101 4.19 -11.04 -7.34
C TYR A 101 3.35 -9.76 -7.46
N ILE A 102 2.02 -9.88 -7.50
CA ILE A 102 1.12 -8.72 -7.53
C ILE A 102 1.37 -7.83 -6.29
N ARG A 103 1.55 -8.46 -5.14
CA ARG A 103 1.84 -7.78 -3.87
C ARG A 103 3.18 -7.07 -3.87
N GLU A 104 4.21 -7.74 -4.40
CA GLU A 104 5.54 -7.16 -4.56
C GLU A 104 5.54 -5.94 -5.49
N ALA A 105 4.74 -6.00 -6.55
CA ALA A 105 4.68 -4.95 -7.56
C ALA A 105 4.01 -3.68 -7.01
N TRP A 106 2.76 -3.79 -6.54
CA TRP A 106 1.97 -2.64 -6.07
C TRP A 106 1.13 -2.94 -4.83
N GLY A 107 0.88 -4.21 -4.50
CA GLY A 107 -0.08 -4.53 -3.45
C GLY A 107 -1.51 -4.26 -3.94
N HIS A 108 -2.34 -3.80 -3.02
CA HIS A 108 -3.69 -3.34 -3.34
C HIS A 108 -3.64 -1.89 -3.83
N PHE A 109 -4.24 -1.61 -4.98
CA PHE A 109 -4.42 -0.21 -5.41
C PHE A 109 -5.51 0.49 -4.59
N ALA A 110 -6.53 -0.26 -4.15
CA ALA A 110 -7.65 0.28 -3.40
C ALA A 110 -8.06 -0.63 -2.23
N GLN A 111 -8.40 -0.01 -1.11
CA GLN A 111 -8.98 -0.67 0.06
C GLN A 111 -10.08 0.22 0.67
N GLY A 112 -11.03 -0.45 1.30
CA GLY A 112 -12.21 0.14 1.92
C GLY A 112 -13.42 -0.74 1.65
N PRO A 113 -14.56 -0.47 2.30
CA PRO A 113 -15.80 -1.18 2.01
C PRO A 113 -16.14 -1.06 0.53
N ALA A 114 -16.29 -2.18 -0.17
CA ALA A 114 -16.57 -2.17 -1.61
C ALA A 114 -17.43 -3.37 -2.01
N GLY A 115 -18.61 -3.09 -2.54
CA GLY A 115 -19.42 -3.99 -3.35
C GLY A 115 -19.33 -3.54 -4.81
N ILE A 116 -18.70 -4.36 -5.63
CA ILE A 116 -18.31 -4.01 -6.99
C ILE A 116 -19.12 -4.81 -8.00
N ILE A 117 -19.68 -4.10 -8.97
CA ILE A 117 -20.27 -4.67 -10.17
C ILE A 117 -19.57 -4.02 -11.36
N SER A 118 -18.82 -4.80 -12.12
CA SER A 118 -17.98 -4.31 -13.20
C SER A 118 -18.26 -5.03 -14.50
N ARG A 119 -18.14 -4.32 -15.62
CA ARG A 119 -18.33 -4.88 -16.96
C ARG A 119 -17.38 -4.23 -17.96
N PHE A 120 -16.77 -5.05 -18.80
CA PHE A 120 -16.07 -4.62 -19.99
C PHE A 120 -16.25 -5.64 -21.11
N ALA A 121 -16.66 -5.18 -22.29
CA ALA A 121 -16.96 -6.04 -23.44
C ALA A 121 -17.92 -7.22 -23.09
N ASP A 122 -17.44 -8.45 -23.25
CA ASP A 122 -18.09 -9.73 -22.98
C ASP A 122 -17.89 -10.25 -21.56
N GLU A 123 -17.08 -9.58 -20.74
CA GLU A 123 -16.81 -9.97 -19.35
C GLU A 123 -17.56 -9.09 -18.33
N ALA A 124 -17.96 -9.69 -17.22
CA ALA A 124 -18.38 -9.01 -16.01
C ALA A 124 -17.76 -9.62 -14.77
N VAL A 125 -17.52 -8.81 -13.76
CA VAL A 125 -16.98 -9.24 -12.48
C VAL A 125 -17.76 -8.61 -11.34
N PHE A 126 -18.11 -9.47 -10.39
CA PHE A 126 -18.81 -9.12 -9.16
C PHE A 126 -17.85 -9.44 -8.03
N SER A 127 -17.50 -8.45 -7.22
CA SER A 127 -16.46 -8.57 -6.20
C SER A 127 -16.87 -7.85 -4.93
N VAL A 128 -16.50 -8.41 -3.79
CA VAL A 128 -16.52 -7.69 -2.51
C VAL A 128 -15.10 -7.40 -2.03
N ASP A 129 -14.95 -6.43 -1.14
CA ASP A 129 -13.67 -6.13 -0.51
C ASP A 129 -13.19 -7.29 0.38
N ALA A 130 -11.91 -7.25 0.77
CA ALA A 130 -11.26 -8.31 1.56
C ALA A 130 -11.93 -8.60 2.92
N LEU A 131 -12.74 -7.68 3.45
CA LEU A 131 -13.49 -7.84 4.70
C LEU A 131 -14.99 -8.10 4.45
N GLY A 132 -15.45 -8.05 3.20
CA GLY A 132 -16.86 -8.23 2.85
C GLY A 132 -17.79 -7.19 3.49
N LEU A 133 -17.32 -5.94 3.63
CA LEU A 133 -18.03 -4.90 4.40
C LEU A 133 -19.29 -4.37 3.69
N ARG A 134 -19.48 -4.72 2.42
CA ARG A 134 -20.68 -4.40 1.64
C ARG A 134 -21.32 -5.67 1.10
N PRO A 135 -22.64 -5.85 1.28
CA PRO A 135 -23.32 -7.05 0.82
C PRO A 135 -23.38 -7.06 -0.71
N LEU A 136 -23.17 -8.24 -1.28
CA LEU A 136 -23.42 -8.55 -2.68
C LEU A 136 -23.92 -9.99 -2.75
N TRP A 137 -25.07 -10.18 -3.39
CA TRP A 137 -25.76 -11.45 -3.48
C TRP A 137 -25.82 -11.90 -4.92
N MET A 138 -25.56 -13.18 -5.16
CA MET A 138 -25.82 -13.88 -6.42
C MET A 138 -27.16 -14.60 -6.30
N VAL A 139 -28.06 -14.34 -7.26
CA VAL A 139 -29.37 -14.98 -7.37
C VAL A 139 -29.51 -15.59 -8.76
N ASP A 140 -29.79 -16.89 -8.79
CA ASP A 140 -29.98 -17.65 -10.01
C ASP A 140 -31.46 -17.73 -10.35
N THR A 141 -31.77 -17.54 -11.64
CA THR A 141 -33.10 -17.75 -12.21
C THR A 141 -32.99 -18.70 -13.41
N GLU A 142 -34.13 -19.13 -13.97
CA GLU A 142 -34.12 -20.06 -15.12
C GLU A 142 -33.39 -19.51 -16.35
N SER A 143 -33.27 -18.19 -16.48
CA SER A 143 -32.76 -17.53 -17.69
C SER A 143 -31.66 -16.50 -17.45
N SER A 144 -31.35 -16.17 -16.19
CA SER A 144 -30.44 -15.08 -15.87
C SER A 144 -29.74 -15.25 -14.52
N TYR A 145 -28.55 -14.65 -14.42
CA TYR A 145 -27.81 -14.45 -13.19
C TYR A 145 -27.98 -13.00 -12.74
N LEU A 146 -28.35 -12.81 -11.47
CA LEU A 146 -28.59 -11.50 -10.89
C LEU A 146 -27.62 -11.26 -9.74
N PHE A 147 -27.05 -10.06 -9.71
CA PHE A 147 -26.16 -9.62 -8.64
C PHE A 147 -26.66 -8.31 -8.06
N SER A 148 -26.81 -8.26 -6.74
CA SER A 148 -27.44 -7.11 -6.06
C SER A 148 -26.98 -6.98 -4.62
N SER A 149 -27.03 -5.76 -4.08
CA SER A 149 -26.76 -5.53 -2.65
C SER A 149 -27.76 -6.21 -1.72
N GLU A 150 -28.95 -6.54 -2.22
CA GLU A 150 -29.97 -7.30 -1.50
C GLU A 150 -30.59 -8.36 -2.41
N PRO A 151 -30.98 -9.54 -1.88
CA PRO A 151 -31.52 -10.61 -2.70
C PRO A 151 -32.96 -10.32 -3.17
N GLY A 152 -33.73 -9.51 -2.43
CA GLY A 152 -35.16 -9.27 -2.67
C GLY A 152 -35.51 -8.33 -3.82
N ILE A 153 -34.68 -8.26 -4.87
CA ILE A 153 -34.92 -7.41 -6.05
C ILE A 153 -35.96 -7.97 -7.02
N ILE A 154 -36.24 -9.28 -6.93
CA ILE A 154 -37.28 -9.98 -7.70
C ILE A 154 -38.09 -10.91 -6.76
N SER A 155 -39.16 -11.52 -7.26
CA SER A 155 -39.95 -12.45 -6.46
C SER A 155 -39.15 -13.71 -6.13
N SER A 156 -39.24 -14.20 -4.89
CA SER A 156 -38.58 -15.45 -4.48
C SER A 156 -39.08 -16.70 -5.22
N THR A 157 -40.25 -16.62 -5.87
CA THR A 157 -40.79 -17.67 -6.73
C THR A 157 -40.00 -17.84 -8.04
N GLU A 158 -39.19 -16.85 -8.42
CA GLU A 158 -38.38 -16.87 -9.64
C GLU A 158 -36.98 -17.46 -9.41
N TYR A 159 -36.62 -17.71 -8.14
CA TYR A 159 -35.33 -18.28 -7.78
C TYR A 159 -35.26 -19.75 -8.20
N THR A 160 -34.17 -20.14 -8.86
CA THR A 160 -33.88 -21.56 -9.15
C THR A 160 -32.99 -22.22 -8.09
N GLY A 161 -32.49 -21.44 -7.14
CA GLY A 161 -31.69 -21.88 -6.00
C GLY A 161 -31.67 -20.83 -4.89
N ASP A 162 -31.08 -21.16 -3.76
CA ASP A 162 -30.97 -20.22 -2.64
C ASP A 162 -30.05 -19.03 -3.01
N PRO A 163 -30.45 -17.78 -2.72
CA PRO A 163 -29.56 -16.62 -2.87
C PRO A 163 -28.25 -16.81 -2.11
N LYS A 164 -27.13 -16.62 -2.79
CA LYS A 164 -25.79 -16.79 -2.24
C LYS A 164 -25.16 -15.43 -1.92
N PRO A 165 -24.86 -15.09 -0.66
CA PRO A 165 -24.06 -13.91 -0.37
C PRO A 165 -22.60 -14.18 -0.72
N LEU A 166 -21.92 -13.21 -1.33
CA LEU A 166 -20.48 -13.30 -1.56
C LEU A 166 -19.74 -13.17 -0.22
N ALA A 167 -18.78 -14.06 0.01
CA ALA A 167 -17.88 -14.08 1.16
C ALA A 167 -16.79 -12.99 1.03
N PRO A 168 -16.16 -12.56 2.15
CA PRO A 168 -15.05 -11.60 2.10
C PRO A 168 -13.99 -11.96 1.05
N GLY A 169 -13.58 -10.97 0.25
CA GLY A 169 -12.61 -11.13 -0.85
C GLY A 169 -13.09 -11.93 -2.07
N GLU A 170 -14.30 -12.50 -2.04
CA GLU A 170 -14.82 -13.35 -3.11
C GLU A 170 -15.10 -12.56 -4.39
N LYS A 171 -14.82 -13.22 -5.52
CA LYS A 171 -15.12 -12.73 -6.85
C LYS A 171 -15.85 -13.78 -7.66
N VAL A 172 -16.85 -13.33 -8.42
CA VAL A 172 -17.52 -14.14 -9.44
C VAL A 172 -17.38 -13.44 -10.79
N GLY A 173 -16.86 -14.17 -11.76
CA GLY A 173 -16.73 -13.73 -13.14
C GLY A 173 -17.84 -14.28 -14.01
N LEU A 174 -18.29 -13.50 -14.98
CA LEU A 174 -19.13 -13.96 -16.09
C LEU A 174 -18.42 -13.67 -17.40
N LYS A 175 -18.50 -14.61 -18.35
CA LYS A 175 -18.07 -14.40 -19.73
C LYS A 175 -19.17 -14.79 -20.70
N TRP A 176 -19.54 -13.87 -21.58
CA TRP A 176 -20.54 -14.09 -22.60
C TRP A 176 -19.90 -14.56 -23.90
N ASN A 177 -20.20 -15.79 -24.30
CA ASN A 177 -19.62 -16.41 -25.50
C ASN A 177 -20.52 -16.25 -26.76
N GLY A 178 -21.51 -15.36 -26.72
CA GLY A 178 -22.50 -15.13 -27.80
C GLY A 178 -23.86 -15.76 -27.51
N ASP A 179 -23.88 -17.06 -27.23
CA ASP A 179 -25.13 -17.80 -26.98
C ASP A 179 -25.35 -18.15 -25.51
N THR A 180 -24.26 -18.32 -24.75
CA THR A 180 -24.29 -18.73 -23.33
C THR A 180 -23.42 -17.82 -22.48
N ILE A 181 -23.71 -17.82 -21.17
CA ILE A 181 -22.90 -17.18 -20.16
C ILE A 181 -22.17 -18.28 -19.40
N GLU A 182 -20.84 -18.21 -19.39
CA GLU A 182 -19.99 -19.04 -18.54
C GLU A 182 -19.80 -18.32 -17.21
N VAL A 183 -20.01 -19.04 -16.11
CA VAL A 183 -19.84 -18.54 -14.75
C VAL A 183 -18.51 -19.06 -14.22
N PHE A 184 -17.70 -18.15 -13.69
CA PHE A 184 -16.44 -18.42 -13.03
C PHE A 184 -16.64 -18.11 -11.54
N GLU A 185 -16.93 -19.14 -10.74
CA GLU A 185 -16.84 -19.01 -9.29
C GLU A 185 -15.36 -18.81 -8.87
N MET A 186 -15.10 -18.43 -7.62
CA MET A 186 -13.80 -17.93 -7.17
C MET A 186 -12.60 -18.79 -7.63
N GLU A 187 -12.63 -20.12 -7.43
CA GLU A 187 -11.53 -20.99 -7.85
C GLU A 187 -11.29 -20.96 -9.38
N GLN A 188 -12.37 -20.99 -10.17
CA GLN A 188 -12.31 -20.94 -11.63
C GLN A 188 -11.86 -19.56 -12.11
N PHE A 189 -12.32 -18.49 -11.44
CA PHE A 189 -11.91 -17.12 -11.69
C PHE A 189 -10.40 -16.97 -11.49
N GLN A 190 -9.88 -17.42 -10.34
CA GLN A 190 -8.45 -17.40 -10.04
C GLN A 190 -7.63 -18.22 -11.03
N GLY A 191 -8.14 -19.39 -11.46
CA GLY A 191 -7.49 -20.21 -12.48
C GLY A 191 -7.38 -19.51 -13.84
N GLU A 192 -8.43 -18.82 -14.28
CA GLU A 192 -8.42 -18.05 -15.53
C GLU A 192 -7.49 -16.82 -15.42
N VAL A 193 -7.51 -16.13 -14.28
CA VAL A 193 -6.58 -15.02 -14.00
C VAL A 193 -5.12 -15.50 -14.03
N TYR A 194 -4.81 -16.61 -13.35
CA TYR A 194 -3.47 -17.21 -13.35
C TYR A 194 -2.98 -17.54 -14.75
N LYS A 195 -3.84 -18.15 -15.57
CA LYS A 195 -3.52 -18.51 -16.95
C LYS A 195 -3.15 -17.26 -17.77
N ARG A 196 -3.96 -16.21 -17.71
CA ARG A 196 -3.72 -14.96 -18.46
C ARG A 196 -2.47 -14.23 -17.99
N PHE A 197 -2.25 -14.15 -16.67
CA PHE A 197 -1.03 -13.58 -16.13
C PHE A 197 0.21 -14.40 -16.51
N SER A 198 0.13 -15.73 -16.57
CA SER A 198 1.28 -16.59 -16.94
C SER A 198 1.80 -16.28 -18.34
N ASP A 199 0.90 -15.94 -19.27
CA ASP A 199 1.25 -15.54 -20.62
C ASP A 199 1.91 -14.16 -20.68
N ARG A 200 1.68 -13.32 -19.66
CA ARG A 200 2.04 -11.89 -19.65
C ARG A 200 3.17 -11.52 -18.69
N LEU A 201 3.36 -12.25 -17.61
CA LEU A 201 4.32 -11.97 -16.53
C LEU A 201 5.20 -13.19 -16.25
N ALA A 202 6.31 -12.97 -15.54
CA ALA A 202 7.22 -14.02 -15.07
C ALA A 202 7.27 -13.96 -13.54
N PHE A 203 6.37 -14.71 -12.90
CA PHE A 203 6.19 -14.70 -11.45
C PHE A 203 6.48 -16.05 -10.80
N GLN A 204 6.99 -17.02 -11.56
CA GLN A 204 7.38 -18.31 -11.02
C GLN A 204 8.41 -18.10 -9.89
N GLU A 205 8.24 -18.85 -8.79
CA GLU A 205 9.10 -18.76 -7.60
C GLU A 205 9.02 -17.43 -6.83
N ALA A 206 8.07 -16.54 -7.15
CA ALA A 206 7.91 -15.27 -6.43
C ALA A 206 7.67 -15.47 -4.92
N ARG A 207 7.04 -16.58 -4.50
CA ARG A 207 6.87 -16.91 -3.07
C ARG A 207 8.19 -17.10 -2.32
N HIS A 208 9.23 -17.58 -3.00
CA HIS A 208 10.56 -17.76 -2.41
C HIS A 208 11.39 -16.48 -2.43
N ARG A 209 11.07 -15.54 -3.33
CA ARG A 209 11.69 -14.22 -3.38
C ARG A 209 11.27 -13.35 -2.19
N LEU A 210 10.01 -13.46 -1.77
CA LEU A 210 9.48 -12.81 -0.56
C LEU A 210 9.52 -13.76 0.63
N GLY A 211 10.73 -14.20 0.98
CA GLY A 211 11.04 -14.84 2.26
C GLY A 211 12.21 -14.10 2.89
N GLY A 212 12.10 -13.72 4.16
CA GLY A 212 13.18 -13.03 4.89
C GLY A 212 14.50 -13.78 4.71
N PRO A 213 15.50 -13.19 4.03
CA PRO A 213 16.73 -13.91 3.74
C PRO A 213 17.45 -14.22 5.04
N LEU A 214 18.03 -15.43 5.15
CA LEU A 214 19.00 -15.74 6.20
C LEU A 214 20.28 -14.96 5.90
N LEU A 215 20.31 -13.70 6.31
CA LEU A 215 21.46 -12.83 6.09
C LEU A 215 22.57 -13.18 7.09
N GLY A 216 23.82 -13.10 6.61
CA GLY A 216 24.99 -13.31 7.44
C GLY A 216 25.02 -12.33 8.61
N LYS A 217 25.73 -12.70 9.68
CA LYS A 217 25.93 -11.81 10.83
C LYS A 217 26.69 -10.57 10.36
N THR A 218 26.03 -9.41 10.45
CA THR A 218 26.62 -8.11 10.14
C THR A 218 26.32 -7.17 11.29
N VAL A 219 27.36 -6.50 11.79
CA VAL A 219 27.25 -5.46 12.82
C VAL A 219 28.21 -4.34 12.42
N THR A 220 27.68 -3.20 12.02
CA THR A 220 28.43 -2.02 11.58
C THR A 220 28.43 -0.93 12.63
N MET A 221 27.35 -0.80 13.41
CA MET A 221 27.23 0.23 14.43
C MET A 221 27.57 -0.26 15.84
N THR A 222 28.19 0.64 16.62
CA THR A 222 28.40 0.48 18.06
C THR A 222 27.78 1.66 18.77
N TYR A 223 26.81 1.38 19.65
CA TYR A 223 26.12 2.40 20.42
C TYR A 223 27.06 3.06 21.44
N PRO A 224 26.93 4.36 21.70
CA PRO A 224 27.53 4.96 22.88
C PRO A 224 26.92 4.35 24.15
N GLU A 225 27.73 4.13 25.19
CA GLU A 225 27.23 3.55 26.46
C GLU A 225 26.15 4.42 27.12
N LYS A 226 26.17 5.74 26.86
CA LYS A 226 25.18 6.70 27.36
C LYS A 226 24.93 7.78 26.33
N ILE A 227 23.67 8.12 26.10
CA ILE A 227 23.25 9.27 25.32
C ILE A 227 23.22 10.50 26.23
N HIS A 228 23.82 11.60 25.77
CA HIS A 228 23.86 12.85 26.54
C HIS A 228 22.56 13.64 26.38
N ASN A 229 22.10 14.32 27.44
CA ASN A 229 20.88 15.14 27.40
C ASN A 229 20.91 16.25 26.32
N GLY A 230 22.11 16.75 26.01
CA GLY A 230 22.31 17.70 24.90
C GLY A 230 21.94 17.11 23.54
N GLN A 231 22.18 15.81 23.31
CA GLN A 231 21.84 15.13 22.07
C GLN A 231 20.32 14.97 21.94
N TYR A 232 19.64 14.49 22.99
CA TYR A 232 18.17 14.47 23.02
C TYR A 232 17.57 15.84 22.69
N LYS A 233 18.06 16.90 23.34
CA LYS A 233 17.57 18.25 23.10
C LYS A 233 17.83 18.75 21.67
N ALA A 234 18.98 18.42 21.10
CA ALA A 234 19.36 18.82 19.74
C ALA A 234 18.39 18.22 18.69
N PHE A 235 18.03 16.95 18.85
CA PHE A 235 17.04 16.25 18.02
C PHE A 235 15.59 16.47 18.45
N GLY A 236 15.32 17.39 19.38
CA GLY A 236 13.96 17.75 19.74
C GLY A 236 13.22 16.79 20.65
N TRP A 237 13.94 15.93 21.37
CA TRP A 237 13.39 15.05 22.38
C TRP A 237 13.17 15.81 23.70
N GLU A 238 11.96 15.67 24.24
CA GLU A 238 11.63 16.11 25.58
C GLU A 238 11.73 14.94 26.55
N ARG A 239 11.82 15.25 27.85
CA ARG A 239 11.92 14.23 28.90
C ARG A 239 10.73 13.26 28.87
N ASP A 240 9.54 13.77 28.60
CA ASP A 240 8.32 12.98 28.57
C ASP A 240 8.29 12.02 27.37
N HIS A 241 8.94 12.37 26.26
CA HIS A 241 9.11 11.48 25.11
C HIS A 241 10.02 10.31 25.46
N VAL A 242 11.14 10.56 26.15
CA VAL A 242 12.06 9.50 26.60
C VAL A 242 11.34 8.56 27.57
N GLN A 243 10.60 9.10 28.55
CA GLN A 243 9.82 8.29 29.49
C GLN A 243 8.75 7.44 28.79
N LEU A 244 8.12 7.96 27.74
CA LEU A 244 7.14 7.21 26.95
C LEU A 244 7.81 5.99 26.29
N VAL A 245 8.97 6.18 25.67
CA VAL A 245 9.74 5.09 25.02
C VAL A 245 10.22 4.07 26.05
N GLU A 246 10.74 4.50 27.20
CA GLU A 246 11.15 3.60 28.29
C GLU A 246 9.98 2.72 28.77
N GLN A 247 8.78 3.30 28.94
CA GLN A 247 7.60 2.54 29.33
C GLN A 247 7.13 1.56 28.26
N MET A 248 7.21 1.94 26.97
CA MET A 248 6.92 1.05 25.85
C MET A 248 7.89 -0.13 25.83
N ALA A 249 9.19 0.12 26.03
CA ALA A 249 10.21 -0.92 26.08
C ALA A 249 10.02 -1.87 27.27
N GLU A 250 9.65 -1.37 28.45
CA GLU A 250 9.41 -2.19 29.64
C GLU A 250 8.14 -3.04 29.53
N LYS A 251 7.05 -2.49 29.00
CA LYS A 251 5.72 -3.14 29.00
C LYS A 251 5.40 -3.89 27.71
N GLY A 252 6.10 -3.60 26.61
CA GLY A 252 5.77 -4.10 25.27
C GLY A 252 4.45 -3.54 24.72
N ALA A 253 3.95 -2.44 25.27
CA ALA A 253 2.70 -1.81 24.87
C ALA A 253 2.76 -0.29 25.08
N GLU A 254 2.02 0.46 24.24
CA GLU A 254 1.88 1.89 24.38
C GLU A 254 1.22 2.27 25.74
N PRO A 255 1.78 3.23 26.49
CA PRO A 255 1.20 3.67 27.74
C PRO A 255 -0.19 4.30 27.58
N ILE A 256 -1.19 3.68 28.20
CA ILE A 256 -2.55 4.25 28.27
C ILE A 256 -2.55 5.43 29.24
N ARG A 257 -3.04 6.59 28.76
CA ARG A 257 -3.25 7.81 29.55
C ARG A 257 -4.74 8.19 29.53
N SER A 258 -5.14 9.05 30.45
CA SER A 258 -6.51 9.58 30.54
C SER A 258 -6.50 11.10 30.50
N LEU A 259 -7.70 11.69 30.44
CA LEU A 259 -7.95 13.11 30.18
C LEU A 259 -7.69 13.51 28.71
N GLY A 260 -8.26 14.65 28.32
CA GLY A 260 -8.04 15.22 26.99
C GLY A 260 -6.68 15.91 26.89
N HIS A 261 -6.22 16.14 25.67
CA HIS A 261 -5.04 16.95 25.40
C HIS A 261 -5.38 18.44 25.61
N ASP A 262 -4.78 19.05 26.64
CA ASP A 262 -5.03 20.44 27.06
C ASP A 262 -3.92 21.43 26.63
N ALA A 263 -2.87 20.94 25.96
CA ALA A 263 -1.81 21.79 25.44
C ALA A 263 -2.26 22.58 24.19
N PRO A 264 -1.65 23.75 23.91
CA PRO A 264 -1.91 24.48 22.68
C PRO A 264 -1.58 23.65 21.45
N LEU A 265 -2.36 23.84 20.38
CA LEU A 265 -2.03 23.31 19.05
C LEU A 265 -0.61 23.72 18.66
N ALA A 266 0.11 22.86 17.93
CA ALA A 266 1.52 23.08 17.61
C ALA A 266 1.80 24.46 16.97
N ALA A 267 0.90 24.93 16.09
CA ALA A 267 1.01 26.24 15.44
C ALA A 267 0.82 27.45 16.37
N MET A 268 0.22 27.26 17.54
CA MET A 268 -0.01 28.29 18.55
C MET A 268 0.89 28.14 19.77
N ASN A 269 1.69 27.08 19.81
CA ASN A 269 2.54 26.80 20.94
C ASN A 269 3.76 27.74 20.89
N PRO A 270 4.06 28.51 21.95
CA PRO A 270 5.21 29.41 21.96
C PRO A 270 6.53 28.66 22.06
N GLU A 271 6.50 27.38 22.41
CA GLU A 271 7.67 26.50 22.50
C GLU A 271 7.94 25.81 21.16
N ARG A 272 9.17 25.35 20.96
CA ARG A 272 9.56 24.55 19.79
C ARG A 272 8.71 23.27 19.77
N ARG A 273 8.04 23.00 18.65
CA ARG A 273 7.31 21.74 18.40
C ARG A 273 7.95 20.99 17.25
N ASN A 274 7.88 19.66 17.31
CA ASN A 274 8.36 18.81 16.23
C ASN A 274 7.36 18.87 15.07
N ILE A 275 7.80 18.59 13.84
CA ILE A 275 6.90 18.63 12.67
C ILE A 275 5.77 17.60 12.81
N ALA A 276 6.07 16.45 13.42
CA ALA A 276 5.07 15.43 13.75
C ALA A 276 3.87 15.99 14.54
N ASP A 277 4.07 16.99 15.41
CA ASP A 277 2.99 17.59 16.22
C ASP A 277 1.97 18.37 15.37
N PHE A 278 2.34 18.79 14.16
CA PHE A 278 1.46 19.46 13.20
C PHE A 278 0.61 18.48 12.39
N ILE A 279 1.02 17.21 12.33
CA ILE A 279 0.35 16.16 11.58
C ILE A 279 -0.64 15.48 12.52
N LYS A 280 -1.92 15.41 12.13
CA LYS A 280 -2.98 14.76 12.90
C LYS A 280 -3.47 13.54 12.15
N GLU A 281 -3.57 12.42 12.86
CA GLU A 281 -4.11 11.19 12.31
C GLU A 281 -5.56 11.40 11.86
N SER A 282 -5.86 10.91 10.66
CA SER A 282 -7.22 10.92 10.14
C SER A 282 -7.93 9.66 10.61
N VAL A 283 -9.10 9.82 11.22
CA VAL A 283 -9.94 8.71 11.68
C VAL A 283 -11.20 8.66 10.84
N ALA A 284 -11.60 7.47 10.40
CA ALA A 284 -12.87 7.27 9.72
C ALA A 284 -14.02 7.49 10.71
N VAL A 285 -14.97 8.35 10.33
CA VAL A 285 -16.15 8.66 11.16
C VAL A 285 -17.39 8.55 10.29
N VAL A 286 -18.38 7.78 10.74
CA VAL A 286 -19.69 7.52 10.09
C VAL A 286 -19.63 6.77 8.76
N THR A 287 -18.77 7.15 7.81
CA THR A 287 -18.88 6.68 6.42
C THR A 287 -18.29 5.29 6.22
N ASN A 288 -17.24 4.93 6.97
CA ASN A 288 -16.64 3.59 7.01
C ASN A 288 -16.45 3.10 8.45
N PRO A 289 -16.66 1.79 8.70
CA PRO A 289 -16.41 1.21 10.01
C PRO A 289 -14.91 1.26 10.33
N ALA A 290 -14.57 1.63 11.55
CA ALA A 290 -13.24 1.37 12.08
C ALA A 290 -13.09 -0.14 12.30
N ILE A 291 -11.93 -0.68 11.93
CA ILE A 291 -11.64 -2.11 11.98
C ILE A 291 -11.00 -2.41 13.34
N ASP A 292 -11.47 -3.47 14.02
CA ASP A 292 -10.90 -3.90 15.30
C ASP A 292 -9.60 -4.67 15.06
N ARG A 293 -8.46 -4.03 15.33
CA ARG A 293 -7.14 -4.63 15.11
C ARG A 293 -6.95 -5.94 15.87
N ASP A 294 -7.51 -6.09 17.06
CA ASP A 294 -7.26 -7.26 17.91
C ASP A 294 -8.14 -8.45 17.47
N ARG A 295 -9.35 -8.18 16.97
CA ARG A 295 -10.27 -9.23 16.49
C ARG A 295 -10.07 -9.60 15.02
N GLU A 296 -9.63 -8.65 14.20
CA GLU A 296 -9.52 -8.79 12.74
C GLU A 296 -8.06 -8.70 12.28
N ALA A 297 -7.13 -9.06 13.17
CA ALA A 297 -5.67 -8.98 12.97
C ALA A 297 -5.19 -9.63 11.66
N GLU A 298 -5.87 -10.67 11.18
CA GLU A 298 -5.54 -11.39 9.95
C GLU A 298 -5.64 -10.54 8.68
N HIS A 299 -6.46 -9.48 8.71
CA HIS A 299 -6.63 -8.53 7.60
C HIS A 299 -5.59 -7.41 7.61
N PHE A 300 -4.80 -7.29 8.68
CA PHE A 300 -3.74 -6.29 8.80
C PHE A 300 -2.37 -6.88 8.49
N SER A 301 -1.51 -6.05 7.90
CA SER A 301 -0.11 -6.39 7.76
C SER A 301 0.78 -5.17 7.78
N THR A 302 1.85 -5.24 8.56
CA THR A 302 2.96 -4.28 8.56
C THR A 302 4.12 -4.72 7.67
N ARG A 303 3.93 -5.82 6.93
CA ARG A 303 5.00 -6.35 6.07
C ARG A 303 5.37 -5.34 5.00
N THR A 304 6.66 -5.09 4.86
CA THR A 304 7.21 -4.10 3.94
C THR A 304 8.16 -4.78 2.98
N VAL A 305 8.06 -4.47 1.69
CA VAL A 305 8.98 -4.98 0.67
C VAL A 305 9.97 -3.88 0.32
N LEU A 306 11.25 -4.15 0.52
CA LEU A 306 12.34 -3.29 0.10
C LEU A 306 12.87 -3.77 -1.26
N GLY A 307 13.28 -2.82 -2.11
CA GLY A 307 13.91 -3.09 -3.39
C GLY A 307 13.12 -2.56 -4.60
N LYS A 308 13.54 -3.00 -5.79
CA LYS A 308 12.88 -2.60 -7.04
C LYS A 308 11.58 -3.39 -7.24
N ARG A 309 10.47 -2.67 -7.41
CA ARG A 309 9.17 -3.25 -7.76
C ARG A 309 9.25 -3.96 -9.13
N PRO A 310 8.74 -5.19 -9.25
CA PRO A 310 8.62 -5.85 -10.54
C PRO A 310 7.53 -5.20 -11.38
N SER A 311 7.61 -5.36 -12.71
CA SER A 311 6.66 -4.75 -13.64
C SER A 311 5.34 -5.49 -13.68
N LEU A 312 4.22 -4.78 -13.54
CA LEU A 312 2.90 -5.31 -13.89
C LEU A 312 2.54 -5.08 -15.36
N PHE A 313 3.45 -4.67 -16.24
CA PHE A 313 3.06 -4.32 -17.62
C PHE A 313 3.91 -5.01 -18.69
N SER A 314 4.98 -5.70 -18.27
CA SER A 314 5.93 -6.35 -19.17
C SER A 314 6.61 -7.51 -18.48
N LYS A 315 6.93 -8.58 -19.23
CA LYS A 315 7.87 -9.61 -18.78
C LYS A 315 9.26 -8.98 -18.62
N SER A 316 9.66 -8.75 -17.38
CA SER A 316 11.00 -8.24 -17.03
C SER A 316 11.60 -9.10 -15.92
N GLU A 317 12.92 -9.23 -15.93
CA GLU A 317 13.62 -9.81 -14.78
C GLU A 317 13.32 -9.00 -13.52
N THR A 318 13.07 -9.72 -12.44
CA THR A 318 12.73 -9.14 -11.16
C THR A 318 14.02 -8.79 -10.41
N GLY A 319 14.06 -7.60 -9.81
CA GLY A 319 15.23 -7.15 -9.06
C GLY A 319 15.39 -7.86 -7.71
N LYS A 320 16.47 -7.49 -7.02
CA LYS A 320 16.67 -7.87 -5.62
C LYS A 320 15.62 -7.20 -4.74
N VAL A 321 14.99 -8.00 -3.89
CA VAL A 321 13.99 -7.57 -2.92
C VAL A 321 14.24 -8.23 -1.57
N VAL A 322 13.81 -7.57 -0.49
CA VAL A 322 13.84 -8.10 0.88
C VAL A 322 12.49 -7.78 1.52
N GLU A 323 11.80 -8.80 2.02
CA GLU A 323 10.60 -8.59 2.83
C GLU A 323 10.95 -8.44 4.31
N LEU A 324 10.34 -7.44 4.95
CA LEU A 324 10.35 -7.21 6.39
C LEU A 324 8.99 -7.56 6.99
N ILE A 325 8.98 -8.05 8.23
CA ILE A 325 7.73 -8.35 8.98
C ILE A 325 7.08 -7.04 9.48
N THR A 326 7.92 -6.08 9.87
CA THR A 326 7.57 -4.71 10.29
C THR A 326 8.47 -3.70 9.58
N PRO A 327 8.03 -2.45 9.35
CA PRO A 327 8.90 -1.39 8.83
C PRO A 327 10.01 -0.96 9.81
N LEU A 328 10.01 -1.46 11.05
CA LEU A 328 11.00 -1.13 12.06
C LEU A 328 12.21 -2.07 11.96
N LEU A 329 13.40 -1.49 11.72
CA LEU A 329 14.67 -2.20 11.79
C LEU A 329 15.46 -1.75 13.01
N VAL A 330 16.10 -2.70 13.67
CA VAL A 330 17.02 -2.42 14.77
C VAL A 330 18.44 -2.61 14.26
N GLU A 331 19.33 -1.67 14.58
CA GLU A 331 20.71 -1.66 14.11
C GLU A 331 21.68 -2.27 15.12
N GLY A 332 22.94 -2.43 14.70
CA GLY A 332 24.04 -2.83 15.56
C GLY A 332 23.86 -4.20 16.22
N LYS A 333 24.50 -4.38 17.39
CA LYS A 333 24.50 -5.66 18.11
C LYS A 333 23.09 -6.13 18.52
N ALA A 334 22.28 -5.20 19.06
CA ALA A 334 20.91 -5.50 19.45
C ALA A 334 20.07 -5.94 18.23
N GLY A 335 20.25 -5.29 17.10
CA GLY A 335 19.60 -5.67 15.84
C GLY A 335 19.91 -7.10 15.41
N CYS A 336 21.18 -7.51 15.49
CA CYS A 336 21.58 -8.88 15.19
C CYS A 336 20.92 -9.90 16.14
N GLU A 337 20.79 -9.58 17.44
CA GLU A 337 20.14 -10.45 18.42
C GLU A 337 18.63 -10.55 18.19
N VAL A 338 17.96 -9.42 17.94
CA VAL A 338 16.53 -9.35 17.57
C VAL A 338 16.28 -10.12 16.28
N SER A 339 17.19 -10.04 15.32
CA SER A 339 17.07 -10.75 14.05
C SER A 339 17.02 -12.27 14.24
N LEU A 340 17.89 -12.82 15.08
CA LEU A 340 17.92 -14.26 15.39
C LEU A 340 16.64 -14.73 16.08
N GLN A 341 16.00 -13.88 16.89
CA GLN A 341 14.78 -14.23 17.63
C GLN A 341 13.51 -14.12 16.78
N THR A 342 13.43 -13.11 15.93
CA THR A 342 12.22 -12.76 15.18
C THR A 342 12.20 -13.33 13.76
N GLY A 343 13.37 -13.70 13.22
CA GLY A 343 13.55 -14.07 11.82
C GLY A 343 13.48 -12.87 10.86
N GLN A 344 13.42 -11.63 11.37
CA GLN A 344 13.52 -10.42 10.57
C GLN A 344 14.97 -9.97 10.46
N PRO A 345 15.49 -9.50 9.31
CA PRO A 345 16.85 -8.98 9.24
C PRO A 345 17.02 -7.69 10.06
N SER A 346 18.23 -7.46 10.57
CA SER A 346 18.62 -6.19 11.19
C SER A 346 18.88 -5.11 10.13
N MET A 347 18.99 -3.85 10.56
CA MET A 347 19.33 -2.75 9.68
C MET A 347 20.65 -2.97 8.93
N ASP A 348 21.71 -3.28 9.67
CA ASP A 348 23.05 -3.55 9.16
C ASP A 348 23.05 -4.67 8.12
N GLN A 349 22.27 -5.73 8.36
CA GLN A 349 22.14 -6.86 7.44
C GLN A 349 21.42 -6.46 6.15
N VAL A 350 20.32 -5.71 6.25
CA VAL A 350 19.59 -5.20 5.06
C VAL A 350 20.53 -4.32 4.23
N ILE A 351 21.17 -3.34 4.86
CA ILE A 351 22.09 -2.44 4.17
C ILE A 351 23.21 -3.21 3.47
N GLN A 352 23.90 -4.11 4.18
CA GLN A 352 24.99 -4.90 3.62
C GLN A 352 24.52 -5.74 2.43
N CYS A 353 23.33 -6.33 2.52
CA CYS A 353 22.72 -7.10 1.45
C CYS A 353 22.58 -6.27 0.16
N TYR A 354 22.17 -5.01 0.23
CA TYR A 354 22.11 -4.14 -0.96
C TYR A 354 23.49 -3.57 -1.35
N GLN A 355 24.39 -3.33 -0.41
CA GLN A 355 25.76 -2.86 -0.69
C GLN A 355 26.60 -3.87 -1.46
N ASP A 356 26.48 -5.17 -1.14
CA ASP A 356 27.21 -6.26 -1.81
C ASP A 356 26.99 -6.23 -3.35
N ASP A 357 25.78 -5.88 -3.76
CA ASP A 357 25.38 -5.75 -5.17
C ASP A 357 25.46 -4.30 -5.70
N LYS A 358 26.03 -3.38 -4.91
CA LYS A 358 26.14 -1.94 -5.22
C LYS A 358 24.79 -1.25 -5.47
N LEU A 359 23.74 -1.72 -4.82
CA LEU A 359 22.37 -1.22 -4.95
C LEU A 359 21.97 -0.20 -3.87
N ALA A 360 22.79 0.01 -2.84
CA ALA A 360 22.55 1.01 -1.80
C ALA A 360 23.26 2.33 -2.08
N ALA A 361 22.61 3.46 -1.74
CA ALA A 361 23.21 4.78 -1.69
C ALA A 361 22.90 5.46 -0.36
N TYR A 362 23.88 6.18 0.21
CA TYR A 362 23.72 6.96 1.42
C TYR A 362 23.51 8.42 1.05
N LEU A 363 22.52 9.05 1.68
CA LEU A 363 22.23 10.46 1.56
C LEU A 363 22.38 11.08 2.95
N GLU A 364 23.34 11.99 3.09
CA GLU A 364 23.58 12.70 4.36
C GLU A 364 22.49 13.76 4.56
N THR A 365 21.59 13.52 5.51
CA THR A 365 20.34 14.28 5.69
C THR A 365 20.51 15.51 6.59
N VAL A 366 21.52 16.30 6.28
CA VAL A 366 21.84 17.54 6.98
C VAL A 366 21.68 18.74 6.04
N PHE A 367 21.63 19.93 6.63
CA PHE A 367 21.84 21.17 5.87
C PHE A 367 23.04 21.95 6.41
N HIS A 368 23.72 22.66 5.52
CA HIS A 368 24.91 23.43 5.86
C HIS A 368 24.60 24.92 6.09
N ASN A 369 25.53 25.64 6.72
CA ASN A 369 25.35 27.06 7.04
C ASN A 369 25.23 27.98 5.81
N ASP A 370 25.71 27.54 4.65
CA ASP A 370 25.71 28.27 3.39
C ASP A 370 24.50 27.95 2.50
N GLU A 371 23.59 27.08 2.96
CA GLU A 371 22.34 26.78 2.27
C GLU A 371 21.12 27.00 3.19
N THR A 372 19.99 27.33 2.57
CA THR A 372 18.69 27.33 3.24
C THR A 372 18.14 25.92 3.33
N VAL A 373 17.19 25.68 4.25
CA VAL A 373 16.46 24.40 4.34
C VAL A 373 15.85 24.01 2.99
N LYS A 374 15.33 24.98 2.23
CA LYS A 374 14.77 24.70 0.90
C LYS A 374 15.83 24.20 -0.08
N GLU A 375 16.98 24.86 -0.14
CA GLU A 375 18.09 24.46 -1.02
C GLU A 375 18.64 23.09 -0.64
N ALA A 376 18.74 22.79 0.65
CA ALA A 376 19.14 21.46 1.14
C ALA A 376 18.17 20.36 0.72
N LEU A 377 16.86 20.61 0.82
CA LEU A 377 15.83 19.66 0.36
C LEU A 377 15.87 19.46 -1.17
N GLU A 378 16.10 20.54 -1.94
CA GLU A 378 16.26 20.46 -3.41
C GLU A 378 17.53 19.68 -3.80
N ARG A 379 18.63 19.86 -3.06
CA ARG A 379 19.88 19.11 -3.20
C ARG A 379 19.67 17.62 -2.92
N LEU A 380 19.10 17.27 -1.77
CA LEU A 380 18.81 15.88 -1.38
C LEU A 380 17.89 15.18 -2.38
N ALA A 381 16.88 15.89 -2.88
CA ALA A 381 16.01 15.39 -3.94
C ALA A 381 16.80 15.09 -5.24
N ALA A 382 17.71 15.97 -5.64
CA ALA A 382 18.54 15.78 -6.82
C ALA A 382 19.54 14.61 -6.65
N GLU A 383 20.17 14.49 -5.48
CA GLU A 383 21.05 13.38 -5.13
C GLU A 383 20.31 12.04 -5.15
N ALA A 384 19.10 11.99 -4.59
CA ALA A 384 18.24 10.81 -4.62
C ALA A 384 17.88 10.41 -6.07
N ILE A 385 17.46 11.36 -6.90
CA ILE A 385 17.16 11.10 -8.32
C ILE A 385 18.40 10.58 -9.06
N ALA A 386 19.57 11.18 -8.82
CA ALA A 386 20.82 10.75 -9.43
C ALA A 386 21.20 9.32 -9.01
N ALA A 387 21.08 8.99 -7.73
CA ALA A 387 21.33 7.65 -7.21
C ALA A 387 20.38 6.62 -7.86
N VAL A 388 19.09 6.90 -7.96
CA VAL A 388 18.14 5.98 -8.61
C VAL A 388 18.44 5.81 -10.10
N LYS A 389 18.85 6.88 -10.79
CA LYS A 389 19.30 6.80 -12.20
C LYS A 389 20.59 5.99 -12.38
N ASP A 390 21.46 5.97 -11.37
CA ASP A 390 22.65 5.10 -11.30
C ASP A 390 22.29 3.63 -10.96
N GLY A 391 21.00 3.31 -10.80
CA GLY A 391 20.52 1.95 -10.57
C GLY A 391 20.43 1.55 -9.10
N LYS A 392 20.52 2.51 -8.17
CA LYS A 392 20.36 2.25 -6.73
C LYS A 392 18.89 1.94 -6.42
N THR A 393 18.66 0.88 -5.65
CA THR A 393 17.32 0.42 -5.25
C THR A 393 17.05 0.58 -3.77
N LEU A 394 18.06 0.93 -2.97
CA LEU A 394 17.94 1.29 -1.55
C LEU A 394 18.61 2.65 -1.33
N LEU A 395 17.84 3.64 -0.88
CA LEU A 395 18.35 4.93 -0.41
C LEU A 395 18.36 4.91 1.11
N VAL A 396 19.54 5.04 1.71
CA VAL A 396 19.73 5.16 3.15
C VAL A 396 19.86 6.64 3.49
N LEU A 397 18.88 7.16 4.20
CA LEU A 397 18.83 8.54 4.68
C LEU A 397 19.48 8.58 6.05
N ASP A 398 20.68 9.14 6.14
CA ASP A 398 21.53 9.08 7.32
C ASP A 398 21.64 10.46 7.97
N ASP A 399 21.22 10.59 9.22
CA ASP A 399 21.31 11.85 9.98
C ASP A 399 22.50 11.91 10.95
N ALA A 400 23.40 10.92 10.92
CA ALA A 400 24.49 10.79 11.89
C ALA A 400 25.40 12.03 11.98
N MET A 401 25.60 12.76 10.89
CA MET A 401 26.41 13.99 10.86
C MET A 401 25.69 15.21 11.46
N ALA A 402 24.39 15.14 11.74
CA ALA A 402 23.65 16.26 12.31
C ALA A 402 24.26 16.73 13.62
N HIS A 403 24.40 18.05 13.76
CA HIS A 403 25.06 18.73 14.88
C HIS A 403 26.57 18.48 15.01
N GLN A 404 27.21 17.85 14.01
CA GLN A 404 28.67 17.68 13.93
C GLN A 404 29.24 18.57 12.83
N GLU A 405 30.48 19.04 12.96
CA GLU A 405 31.22 19.73 11.87
C GLU A 405 30.47 20.88 11.14
N ASN A 406 29.57 21.58 11.84
CA ASN A 406 28.66 22.61 11.31
C ASN A 406 27.51 22.12 10.42
N ALA A 407 27.27 20.81 10.34
CA ALA A 407 26.07 20.24 9.78
C ALA A 407 24.88 20.45 10.74
N LEU A 408 23.79 20.98 10.20
CA LEU A 408 22.58 21.30 10.94
C LEU A 408 21.51 20.24 10.67
N TRP A 409 20.67 20.00 11.67
CA TRP A 409 19.63 18.98 11.64
C TRP A 409 18.47 19.34 10.71
N LEU A 410 18.09 18.42 9.83
CA LEU A 410 16.84 18.45 9.09
C LEU A 410 15.85 17.47 9.70
N ASP A 411 14.58 17.86 9.81
CA ASP A 411 13.55 16.96 10.28
C ASP A 411 13.33 15.83 9.26
N PRO A 412 13.35 14.55 9.68
CA PRO A 412 13.26 13.41 8.77
C PRO A 412 11.94 13.38 7.99
N HIS A 413 10.83 13.91 8.53
CA HIS A 413 9.56 13.97 7.78
C HIS A 413 9.67 14.89 6.56
N LEU A 414 10.40 16.01 6.68
CA LEU A 414 10.62 16.91 5.55
C LEU A 414 11.51 16.27 4.50
N VAL A 415 12.60 15.62 4.93
CA VAL A 415 13.56 14.98 4.01
C VAL A 415 12.87 13.87 3.23
N VAL A 416 12.18 12.95 3.92
CA VAL A 416 11.44 11.85 3.28
C VAL A 416 10.38 12.40 2.32
N SER A 417 9.61 13.41 2.74
CA SER A 417 8.55 13.98 1.90
C SER A 417 9.11 14.65 0.64
N ALA A 418 10.21 15.41 0.76
CA ALA A 418 10.83 16.07 -0.38
C ALA A 418 11.41 15.07 -1.38
N ILE A 419 12.11 14.04 -0.88
CA ILE A 419 12.68 12.98 -1.71
C ILE A 419 11.56 12.17 -2.40
N ASP A 420 10.54 11.74 -1.66
CA ASP A 420 9.42 10.98 -2.20
C ASP A 420 8.68 11.75 -3.30
N GLN A 421 8.31 13.00 -3.06
CA GLN A 421 7.64 13.84 -4.06
C GLN A 421 8.50 14.04 -5.31
N ALA A 422 9.81 14.23 -5.15
CA ALA A 422 10.73 14.40 -6.27
C ALA A 422 10.84 13.11 -7.10
N LEU A 423 10.96 11.96 -6.44
CA LEU A 423 11.01 10.65 -7.09
C LEU A 423 9.70 10.31 -7.80
N VAL A 424 8.54 10.55 -7.17
CA VAL A 424 7.23 10.33 -7.79
C VAL A 424 7.06 11.22 -9.03
N LYS A 425 7.47 12.49 -8.95
CA LYS A 425 7.41 13.42 -10.08
C LYS A 425 8.32 12.98 -11.23
N GLU A 426 9.54 12.57 -10.93
CA GLU A 426 10.48 12.04 -11.93
C GLU A 426 9.95 10.73 -12.54
N ALA A 427 9.33 9.86 -11.76
CA ALA A 427 8.77 8.61 -12.23
C ALA A 427 7.51 8.78 -13.10
N CYS A 428 6.77 9.88 -12.93
CA CYS A 428 5.74 10.29 -13.89
C CYS A 428 6.35 10.78 -15.22
N ALA A 429 7.59 11.27 -15.21
CA ALA A 429 8.29 11.78 -16.39
C ALA A 429 9.12 10.71 -17.12
N ALA A 430 9.62 9.70 -16.40
CA ALA A 430 10.38 8.57 -16.89
C ALA A 430 9.86 7.29 -16.23
N THR A 431 9.67 6.20 -16.98
CA THR A 431 9.10 4.91 -16.51
C THR A 431 10.00 4.13 -15.52
N ALA A 432 10.57 4.79 -14.52
CA ALA A 432 11.52 4.23 -13.55
C ALA A 432 10.94 4.26 -12.14
N HIS A 433 10.21 3.19 -11.77
CA HIS A 433 9.90 2.87 -10.38
C HIS A 433 10.90 1.82 -9.93
N SER A 434 11.87 2.15 -9.07
CA SER A 434 12.92 1.16 -8.73
C SER A 434 13.62 1.32 -7.38
N CYS A 435 13.14 2.12 -6.43
CA CYS A 435 13.85 2.24 -5.13
C CYS A 435 12.94 2.29 -3.91
N CYS A 436 13.51 1.90 -2.78
CA CYS A 436 12.95 2.08 -1.44
C CYS A 436 13.83 3.02 -0.63
N VAL A 437 13.21 3.68 0.35
CA VAL A 437 13.88 4.61 1.26
C VAL A 437 13.95 3.95 2.65
N LEU A 438 15.13 3.99 3.25
CA LEU A 438 15.41 3.51 4.59
C LEU A 438 15.98 4.67 5.41
N LEU A 439 15.35 4.98 6.53
CA LEU A 439 15.84 5.97 7.49
C LEU A 439 16.85 5.30 8.42
N HIS A 440 18.05 5.89 8.54
CA HIS A 440 19.16 5.51 9.43
C HIS A 440 19.41 6.60 10.44
#